data_AF-A0A848XV50-F1
#
_entry.id   AF-A0A848XV50-F1
#
_cell.length_a   1.000
_cell.length_b   1.000
_cell.length_c   1.000
_cell.angle_alpha   90.00
_cell.angle_beta   90.00
_cell.angle_gamma   90.00
#
_symmetry.space_group_name_H-M   'P 1'
#
loop_
_entity.id
_entity.type
_entity.pdbx_description
1 polymer ?
#
loop_
_entity_poly.entity_id
_entity_poly.type
_entity_poly.pdbx_seq_one_letter_code
_entity_poly.pdbx_strand_id
1 'polypeptide(L)'
;MGKGYATQSHPRQGRLIAALLIGFVASACASGVSNPLERRAVYRLAEDHRVEVTNRNWDDMQIFVAHGSAVYRLGSVSGHSSREFRLPVALAGRAGGLRLAARPRGGKSLHYSELIQLAPGQVLGWTLESNLRLSFHWVR
;
A
#
# COMPACT_ATOMS: atom_id res chain seq x y z
N MET A 1 -15.57 -4.81 -89.21
CA MET A 1 -16.26 -5.55 -88.13
C MET A 1 -15.97 -4.84 -86.81
N GLY A 2 -17.00 -4.44 -86.05
CA GLY A 2 -16.89 -3.78 -84.73
C GLY A 2 -16.23 -4.67 -83.66
N LYS A 3 -15.80 -4.17 -82.50
CA LYS A 3 -16.45 -3.35 -81.45
C LYS A 3 -15.32 -2.64 -80.67
N GLY A 4 -15.46 -1.61 -79.85
CA GLY A 4 -16.58 -0.91 -79.22
C GLY A 4 -15.95 0.05 -78.18
N TYR A 5 -16.56 1.20 -77.98
CA TYR A 5 -16.02 2.34 -77.21
C TYR A 5 -16.20 2.17 -75.70
N ALA A 6 -15.23 2.62 -74.89
CA ALA A 6 -15.49 3.21 -73.57
C ALA A 6 -14.35 4.19 -73.24
N THR A 7 -14.72 5.47 -73.24
CA THR A 7 -13.86 6.65 -73.22
C THR A 7 -13.46 7.00 -71.78
N GLN A 8 -12.17 6.92 -71.45
CA GLN A 8 -11.61 7.40 -70.18
C GLN A 8 -11.32 8.91 -70.31
N SER A 9 -12.17 9.76 -69.74
CA SER A 9 -11.96 11.22 -69.72
C SER A 9 -11.04 11.63 -68.55
N HIS A 10 -9.78 11.93 -68.90
CA HIS A 10 -8.91 12.91 -68.23
C HIS A 10 -9.50 14.34 -68.38
N PRO A 11 -8.89 15.44 -67.86
CA PRO A 11 -8.02 15.66 -66.70
C PRO A 11 -8.43 16.98 -65.93
N ARG A 12 -7.50 17.48 -65.10
CA ARG A 12 -7.18 18.90 -64.81
C ARG A 12 -7.79 19.59 -63.57
N GLN A 13 -6.88 19.82 -62.62
CA GLN A 13 -6.50 21.12 -62.05
C GLN A 13 -7.42 21.83 -61.06
N GLY A 14 -6.80 22.36 -60.00
CA GLY A 14 -7.23 23.62 -59.38
C GLY A 14 -7.24 23.67 -57.85
N ARG A 15 -6.08 23.98 -57.27
CA ARG A 15 -5.85 24.86 -56.10
C ARG A 15 -6.65 24.62 -54.79
N LEU A 16 -5.90 24.17 -53.78
CA LEU A 16 -5.75 24.76 -52.44
C LEU A 16 -7.00 25.29 -51.72
N ILE A 17 -7.52 24.56 -50.72
CA ILE A 17 -8.14 25.17 -49.51
C ILE A 17 -7.83 24.33 -48.26
N ALA A 18 -7.20 25.02 -47.31
CA ALA A 18 -7.27 24.95 -45.84
C ALA A 18 -6.83 23.69 -45.07
N ALA A 19 -5.85 23.96 -44.20
CA ALA A 19 -5.47 23.21 -43.03
C ALA A 19 -6.65 22.85 -42.11
N LEU A 20 -6.59 21.63 -41.54
CA LEU A 20 -7.19 21.34 -40.25
C LEU A 20 -6.23 20.46 -39.44
N LEU A 21 -5.71 21.06 -38.37
CA LEU A 21 -4.97 20.46 -37.25
C LEU A 21 -5.84 19.39 -36.56
N ILE A 22 -5.26 18.23 -36.18
CA ILE A 22 -5.59 17.29 -35.07
C ILE A 22 -4.69 16.06 -35.30
N GLY A 23 -3.89 15.50 -34.39
CA GLY A 23 -3.48 15.82 -33.03
C GLY A 23 -2.36 14.83 -32.68
N PHE A 24 -1.26 15.34 -32.12
CA PHE A 24 -0.10 14.56 -31.71
C PHE A 24 -0.31 14.13 -30.26
N VAL A 25 -0.70 12.88 -30.00
CA VAL A 25 -0.68 12.32 -28.64
C VAL A 25 -0.07 10.92 -28.68
N ALA A 26 1.26 10.86 -28.72
CA ALA A 26 1.98 9.66 -28.31
C ALA A 26 1.95 9.62 -26.77
N SER A 27 0.98 8.89 -26.22
CA SER A 27 0.86 8.63 -24.79
C SER A 27 2.00 7.69 -24.35
N ALA A 28 3.11 8.27 -23.91
CA ALA A 28 4.20 7.54 -23.25
C ALA A 28 4.02 7.65 -21.74
N CYS A 29 2.99 6.99 -21.20
CA CYS A 29 2.95 6.68 -19.78
C CYS A 29 3.96 5.57 -19.51
N ALA A 30 5.24 5.93 -19.33
CA ALA A 30 6.24 5.05 -18.77
C ALA A 30 5.90 4.82 -17.29
N SER A 31 4.97 3.92 -17.02
CA SER A 31 4.75 3.41 -15.68
C SER A 31 6.02 2.69 -15.24
N GLY A 32 6.78 3.31 -14.35
CA GLY A 32 8.02 2.76 -13.82
C GLY A 32 7.79 1.37 -13.23
N VAL A 33 8.22 0.34 -13.97
CA VAL A 33 8.43 -1.01 -13.47
C VAL A 33 9.63 -0.92 -12.52
N SER A 34 9.37 -0.54 -11.28
CA SER A 34 10.35 -0.66 -10.21
C SER A 34 10.55 -2.14 -9.95
N ASN A 35 11.79 -2.61 -10.18
CA ASN A 35 12.18 -4.00 -10.03
C ASN A 35 11.79 -4.48 -8.60
N PRO A 36 11.05 -5.61 -8.45
CA PRO A 36 10.64 -6.12 -7.14
C PRO A 36 11.79 -6.29 -6.15
N LEU A 37 13.01 -6.51 -6.65
CA LEU A 37 14.23 -6.63 -5.84
C LEU A 37 14.69 -5.29 -5.26
N GLU A 38 14.67 -4.22 -6.05
CA GLU A 38 15.02 -2.87 -5.58
C GLU A 38 13.97 -2.35 -4.59
N ARG A 39 12.68 -2.62 -4.83
CA ARG A 39 11.62 -2.27 -3.89
C ARG A 39 11.82 -2.95 -2.52
N ARG A 40 12.24 -4.23 -2.52
CA ARG A 40 12.61 -4.96 -1.29
C ARG A 40 13.85 -4.39 -0.60
N ALA A 41 14.82 -3.90 -1.35
CA ALA A 41 16.03 -3.28 -0.79
C ALA A 41 15.71 -1.92 -0.15
N VAL A 42 14.90 -1.08 -0.81
CA VAL A 42 14.43 0.20 -0.27
C VAL A 42 13.59 0.01 1.00
N TYR A 43 12.73 -1.01 1.06
CA TYR A 43 12.02 -1.36 2.30
C TYR A 43 12.92 -1.87 3.42
N ARG A 44 14.11 -2.39 3.10
CA ARG A 44 15.09 -2.87 4.08
C ARG A 44 16.01 -1.76 4.60
N LEU A 45 16.15 -0.68 3.83
CA LEU A 45 16.97 0.50 4.14
C LEU A 45 16.18 1.63 4.81
N ALA A 46 14.86 1.66 4.64
CA ALA A 46 14.00 2.54 5.43
C ALA A 46 13.98 2.02 6.88
N GLU A 47 14.45 2.82 7.83
CA GLU A 47 14.59 2.43 9.24
C GLU A 47 13.28 1.89 9.81
N ASP A 48 13.19 0.57 10.02
CA ASP A 48 12.00 -0.05 10.60
C ASP A 48 11.63 0.61 11.94
N HIS A 49 10.37 0.99 12.11
CA HIS A 49 9.86 1.39 13.41
C HIS A 49 9.85 0.20 14.36
N ARG A 50 10.00 0.48 15.64
CA ARG A 50 9.90 -0.54 16.70
C ARG A 50 8.49 -0.51 17.29
N VAL A 51 7.90 -1.69 17.39
CA VAL A 51 6.63 -1.89 18.10
C VAL A 51 6.90 -2.74 19.33
N GLU A 52 6.80 -2.15 20.51
CA GLU A 52 6.93 -2.83 21.80
C GLU A 52 5.55 -3.29 22.27
N VAL A 53 5.33 -4.59 22.40
CA VAL A 53 4.04 -5.14 22.85
C VAL A 53 4.20 -5.83 24.18
N THR A 54 3.40 -5.43 25.17
CA THR A 54 3.29 -6.10 26.47
C THR A 54 1.95 -6.79 26.56
N ASN A 55 1.95 -8.11 26.74
CA ASN A 55 0.77 -8.92 26.91
C ASN A 55 0.54 -9.23 28.40
N ARG A 56 -0.53 -8.67 28.99
CA ARG A 56 -0.96 -8.97 30.36
C ARG A 56 -2.06 -10.04 30.41
N ASN A 57 -2.44 -10.60 29.25
CA ASN A 57 -3.33 -11.75 29.19
C ASN A 57 -2.57 -13.05 29.47
N TRP A 58 -3.32 -14.07 29.90
CA TRP A 58 -2.80 -15.42 30.07
C TRP A 58 -2.62 -16.14 28.72
N ASP A 59 -3.48 -15.81 27.75
CA ASP A 59 -3.41 -16.37 26.41
C ASP A 59 -2.32 -15.73 25.57
N ASP A 60 -1.73 -16.53 24.69
CA ASP A 60 -0.90 -16.04 23.59
C ASP A 60 -1.71 -15.12 22.67
N MET A 61 -1.10 -14.00 22.30
CA MET A 61 -1.69 -13.01 21.40
C MET A 61 -1.01 -13.01 20.05
N GLN A 62 -1.80 -13.00 18.98
CA GLN A 62 -1.35 -12.72 17.63
C GLN A 62 -1.45 -11.22 17.39
N ILE A 63 -0.36 -10.61 16.90
CA ILE A 63 -0.24 -9.16 16.71
C ILE A 63 -0.21 -8.82 15.23
N PHE A 64 -0.93 -7.78 14.86
CA PHE A 64 -1.07 -7.28 13.52
C PHE A 64 -0.95 -5.76 13.49
N VAL A 65 -0.61 -5.24 12.32
CA VAL A 65 -0.77 -3.83 11.96
C VAL A 65 -1.79 -3.73 10.84
N ALA A 66 -2.74 -2.80 10.98
CA ALA A 66 -3.74 -2.48 9.99
C ALA A 66 -3.48 -1.08 9.43
N HIS A 67 -3.49 -0.97 8.12
CA HIS A 67 -3.34 0.30 7.39
C HIS A 67 -4.31 0.29 6.20
N GLY A 68 -5.32 1.16 6.24
CA GLY A 68 -6.44 1.12 5.31
C GLY A 68 -7.17 -0.22 5.37
N SER A 69 -7.34 -0.89 4.23
CA SER A 69 -7.93 -2.24 4.15
C SER A 69 -6.93 -3.38 4.36
N ALA A 70 -5.63 -3.07 4.43
CA ALA A 70 -4.59 -4.09 4.56
C ALA A 70 -4.29 -4.40 6.02
N VAL A 71 -4.15 -5.69 6.34
CA VAL A 71 -3.78 -6.18 7.67
C VAL A 71 -2.57 -7.09 7.53
N TYR A 72 -1.50 -6.77 8.25
CA TYR A 72 -0.24 -7.49 8.21
C TYR A 72 0.06 -8.09 9.58
N ARG A 73 0.41 -9.38 9.63
CA ARG A 73 0.79 -10.04 10.88
C ARG A 73 2.23 -9.69 11.23
N LEU A 74 2.44 -9.13 12.42
CA LEU A 74 3.78 -8.87 12.97
C LEU A 74 4.34 -10.12 13.66
N GLY A 75 3.49 -10.87 14.37
CA GLY A 75 3.90 -12.11 15.03
C GLY A 75 3.00 -12.52 16.18
N SER A 76 3.60 -13.11 17.21
CA SER A 76 2.91 -13.48 18.44
C SER A 76 3.71 -13.11 19.68
N VAL A 77 2.98 -12.81 20.76
CA VAL A 77 3.49 -12.54 22.11
C VAL A 77 2.89 -13.59 23.03
N SER A 78 3.72 -14.25 23.83
CA SER A 78 3.23 -15.24 24.79
C SER A 78 2.41 -14.58 25.90
N GLY A 79 1.60 -15.36 26.61
CA GLY A 79 0.93 -14.89 27.83
C GLY A 79 1.91 -14.28 28.84
N HIS A 80 1.52 -13.21 29.53
CA HIS A 80 2.32 -12.51 30.55
C HIS A 80 3.75 -12.15 30.13
N SER A 81 3.94 -11.79 28.87
CA SER A 81 5.25 -11.49 28.32
C SER A 81 5.24 -10.22 27.48
N SER A 82 6.44 -9.67 27.21
CA SER A 82 6.63 -8.59 26.27
C SER A 82 7.50 -9.03 25.10
N ARG A 83 7.27 -8.42 23.93
CA ARG A 83 8.07 -8.67 22.72
C ARG A 83 8.12 -7.44 21.83
N GLU A 84 9.26 -7.26 21.18
CA GLU A 84 9.44 -6.25 20.15
C GLU A 84 9.20 -6.82 18.74
N PHE A 85 8.60 -6.00 17.88
CA PHE A 85 8.46 -6.25 16.46
C PHE A 85 9.07 -5.10 15.64
N ARG A 86 9.47 -5.43 14.41
CA ARG A 86 9.83 -4.43 13.41
C ARG A 86 8.62 -4.12 12.55
N LEU A 87 8.37 -2.84 12.35
CA LEU A 87 7.30 -2.32 11.51
C LEU A 87 7.91 -1.58 10.32
N PRO A 88 7.75 -2.11 9.09
CA PRO A 88 8.26 -1.46 7.89
C PRO A 88 7.74 -0.03 7.75
N VAL A 89 8.63 0.93 7.46
CA VAL A 89 8.31 2.35 7.25
C VAL A 89 7.19 2.55 6.23
N ALA A 90 7.12 1.66 5.23
CA ALA A 90 6.07 1.61 4.21
C ALA A 90 4.64 1.52 4.75
N LEU A 91 4.48 0.99 5.97
CA LEU A 91 3.21 0.83 6.66
C LEU A 91 2.94 1.96 7.65
N ALA A 92 3.98 2.63 8.14
CA ALA A 92 3.88 3.70 9.12
C ALA A 92 3.82 5.10 8.51
N GLY A 93 4.59 5.37 7.45
CA GLY A 93 4.71 6.68 6.82
C GLY A 93 3.69 6.99 5.72
N ARG A 94 2.66 6.15 5.56
CA ARG A 94 1.58 6.41 4.59
C ARG A 94 0.55 7.37 5.17
N ALA A 95 0.04 8.28 4.34
CA ALA A 95 -0.99 9.23 4.72
C ALA A 95 -2.23 8.51 5.28
N GLY A 96 -2.64 8.86 6.50
CA GLY A 96 -3.81 8.29 7.17
C GLY A 96 -3.51 7.56 8.48
N GLY A 97 -2.24 7.28 8.83
CA GLY A 97 -1.88 6.59 10.07
C GLY A 97 -2.18 5.09 10.06
N LEU A 98 -1.92 4.42 11.18
CA LEU A 98 -2.08 2.96 11.32
C LEU A 98 -2.89 2.60 12.57
N ARG A 99 -3.37 1.35 12.65
CA ARG A 99 -3.93 0.77 13.87
C ARG A 99 -3.18 -0.50 14.19
N LEU A 100 -2.93 -0.74 15.48
CA LEU A 100 -2.54 -2.06 15.94
C LEU A 100 -3.78 -2.94 16.08
N ALA A 101 -3.62 -4.24 15.85
CA ALA A 101 -4.68 -5.20 16.11
C ALA A 101 -4.13 -6.45 16.78
N ALA A 102 -4.93 -7.04 17.66
CA ALA A 102 -4.58 -8.22 18.42
C ALA A 102 -5.75 -9.20 18.44
N ARG A 103 -5.41 -10.48 18.54
CA ARG A 103 -6.38 -11.56 18.73
C ARG A 103 -5.76 -12.67 19.56
N PRO A 104 -6.48 -13.22 20.55
CA PRO A 104 -6.04 -14.43 21.26
C PRO A 104 -5.83 -15.58 20.28
N ARG A 105 -4.88 -16.48 20.51
CA ARG A 105 -4.56 -17.58 19.58
C ARG A 105 -5.77 -18.45 19.22
N GLY A 106 -6.73 -18.64 20.14
CA GLY A 106 -7.99 -19.35 19.91
C GLY A 106 -9.20 -18.45 19.57
N GLY A 107 -9.03 -17.13 19.57
CA GLY A 107 -10.09 -16.16 19.28
C GLY A 107 -10.34 -16.00 17.78
N LYS A 108 -11.52 -15.48 17.43
CA LYS A 108 -11.89 -15.19 16.03
C LYS A 108 -11.80 -13.71 15.67
N SER A 109 -12.15 -12.83 16.60
CA SER A 109 -12.25 -11.39 16.36
C SER A 109 -10.96 -10.64 16.64
N LEU A 110 -10.61 -9.68 15.78
CA LEU A 110 -9.54 -8.72 16.04
C LEU A 110 -10.05 -7.60 16.95
N HIS A 111 -9.25 -7.28 17.96
CA HIS A 111 -9.37 -6.05 18.72
C HIS A 111 -8.41 -5.02 18.13
N TYR A 112 -8.90 -3.83 17.82
CA TYR A 112 -8.11 -2.76 17.22
C TYR A 112 -7.85 -1.64 18.21
N SER A 113 -6.64 -1.09 18.18
CA SER A 113 -6.33 0.18 18.82
C SER A 113 -7.08 1.34 18.17
N GLU A 114 -6.93 2.53 18.73
CA GLU A 114 -7.22 3.79 18.03
C GLU A 114 -6.25 4.02 16.87
N LEU A 115 -6.52 5.06 16.08
CA LEU A 115 -5.66 5.48 14.98
C LEU A 115 -4.39 6.15 15.51
N ILE A 116 -3.24 5.69 15.03
CA ILE A 116 -1.92 6.08 15.50
C ILE A 116 -1.19 6.80 14.36
N GLN A 117 -0.70 8.00 14.66
CA GLN A 117 0.27 8.69 13.82
C GLN A 117 1.67 8.36 14.32
N LEU A 118 2.53 7.88 13.42
CA LEU A 118 3.89 7.48 13.76
C LEU A 118 4.87 8.12 12.79
N ALA A 119 5.73 9.00 13.30
CA ALA A 119 6.79 9.64 12.55
C ALA A 119 8.05 8.75 12.50
N PRO A 120 8.89 8.86 11.45
CA PRO A 120 10.16 8.15 11.35
C PRO A 120 10.99 8.23 12.64
N GLY A 121 11.58 7.10 13.05
CA GLY A 121 12.41 7.00 14.26
C GLY A 121 11.65 6.81 15.57
N GLN A 122 10.32 7.02 15.60
CA GLN A 122 9.53 6.84 16.82
C GLN A 122 9.32 5.37 17.18
N VAL A 123 9.14 5.13 18.47
CA VAL A 123 8.81 3.82 19.03
C VAL A 123 7.35 3.81 19.46
N LEU A 124 6.62 2.79 19.00
CA LEU A 124 5.22 2.56 19.33
C LEU A 124 5.12 1.46 20.39
N GLY A 125 4.53 1.75 21.54
CA GLY A 125 4.22 0.76 22.55
C GLY A 125 2.75 0.40 22.61
N TRP A 126 2.43 -0.84 22.97
CA TRP A 126 1.06 -1.31 23.19
C TRP A 126 0.96 -2.28 24.35
N THR A 127 0.12 -1.95 25.33
CA THR A 127 -0.19 -2.83 26.46
C THR A 127 -1.55 -3.48 26.23
N LEU A 128 -1.55 -4.82 26.11
CA LEU A 128 -2.75 -5.64 25.98
C LEU A 128 -3.23 -6.09 27.36
N GLU A 129 -4.32 -5.49 27.81
CA GLU A 129 -4.96 -5.84 29.08
C GLU A 129 -5.84 -7.09 28.95
N SER A 130 -6.08 -7.80 30.06
CA SER A 130 -6.94 -9.00 30.10
C SER A 130 -8.32 -8.75 29.51
N ASN A 131 -8.88 -7.56 29.76
CA ASN A 131 -9.98 -7.03 28.97
C ASN A 131 -9.40 -6.16 27.86
N LEU A 132 -9.37 -6.70 26.63
CA LEU A 132 -8.72 -6.02 25.51
C LEU A 132 -9.24 -4.59 25.27
N ARG A 133 -10.50 -4.27 25.64
CA ARG A 133 -11.05 -2.90 25.55
C ARG A 133 -10.34 -1.87 26.42
N LEU A 134 -9.59 -2.29 27.43
CA LEU A 134 -8.80 -1.43 28.32
C LEU A 134 -7.34 -1.31 27.87
N SER A 135 -6.98 -1.95 26.76
CA SER A 135 -5.63 -1.88 26.20
C SER A 135 -5.35 -0.47 25.68
N PHE A 136 -4.11 -0.02 25.84
CA PHE A 136 -3.71 1.34 25.47
C PHE A 136 -2.34 1.34 24.80
N HIS A 137 -2.13 2.31 23.91
CA HIS A 137 -0.90 2.49 23.18
C HIS A 137 -0.22 3.80 23.58
N TRP A 138 1.07 3.93 23.29
CA TRP A 138 1.85 5.13 23.50
C TRP A 138 2.91 5.29 22.41
N VAL A 139 3.39 6.51 22.19
CA VAL A 139 4.42 6.82 21.18
C VAL A 139 5.50 7.69 21.85
N ARG A 140 6.78 7.41 21.56
CA ARG A 140 7.94 8.18 22.01
C ARG A 140 8.93 8.43 20.88
#